data_AF-A0A355U6W7-F1
#
_entry.id   AF-A0A355U6W7-F1
#
_cell.length_a   1.000
_cell.length_b   1.000
_cell.length_c   1.000
_cell.angle_alpha   90.00
_cell.angle_beta   90.00
_cell.angle_gamma   90.00
#
_symmetry.space_group_name_H-M   'P 1'
#
loop_
_entity.id
_entity.type
_entity.pdbx_description
1 polymer ?
#
loop_
_entity_poly.entity_id
_entity_poly.type
_entity_poly.pdbx_seq_one_letter_code
_entity_poly.pdbx_strand_id
1 'polypeptide(L)' 'LLQENGVEVLPKAMFEKYLNDPALTKPEDLLTELWIPIA' A
#
# COMPACT_ATOMS: atom_id res chain seq x y z
N LEU A 1 2.81 13.44 -1.41
CA LEU A 1 1.86 12.30 -1.52
C LEU A 1 1.49 11.57 -0.21
N LEU A 2 2.03 11.89 0.97
CA LEU A 2 1.34 11.69 2.27
C LEU A 2 1.49 12.93 3.15
N GLN A 3 2.69 13.48 3.19
CA GLN A 3 3.01 14.75 3.87
C GLN A 3 2.26 15.96 3.27
N GLU A 4 1.96 15.94 1.97
CA GLU A 4 1.18 17.00 1.30
C GLU A 4 -0.27 17.08 1.78
N ASN A 5 -0.81 15.99 2.35
CA ASN A 5 -2.16 15.95 2.92
C ASN A 5 -2.16 16.31 4.43
N GLY A 6 -1.04 16.78 4.97
CA GLY A 6 -0.92 17.12 6.39
C GLY A 6 -0.83 15.91 7.32
N VAL A 7 -0.50 14.73 6.78
CA VAL A 7 -0.41 13.47 7.55
C VAL A 7 1.05 13.08 7.76
N GLU A 8 1.44 12.89 9.01
CA GLU A 8 2.78 12.43 9.40
C GLU A 8 2.83 10.90 9.46
N VAL A 9 3.85 10.31 8.81
CA VAL A 9 4.07 8.86 8.82
C VAL A 9 4.88 8.48 10.06
N LEU A 10 4.37 7.52 10.82
CA LEU A 10 5.05 7.03 12.03
C LEU A 10 6.24 6.13 11.64
N PRO A 11 7.34 6.11 12.43
CA PRO A 11 8.46 5.21 12.24
C PRO A 11 8.12 3.79 12.75
N LYS A 12 7.02 3.21 12.26
CA LYS A 12 6.55 1.85 12.56
C LYS A 12 6.62 1.00 11.29
N ALA A 13 6.53 -0.32 11.46
CA ALA A 13 6.51 -1.25 10.35
C ALA A 13 5.34 -0.95 9.40
N MET A 14 5.65 -0.91 8.11
CA MET A 14 4.68 -0.87 7.02
C MET A 14 4.44 -2.29 6.52
N PHE A 15 3.27 -2.53 5.97
CA PHE A 15 2.91 -3.84 5.41
C PHE A 15 2.28 -3.66 4.04
N GLU A 16 2.52 -4.62 3.18
CA GLU A 16 1.83 -4.74 1.90
C GLU A 16 1.09 -6.07 1.82
N LYS A 17 -0.05 -6.06 1.13
CA LYS A 17 -0.86 -7.25 0.90
C LYS A 17 -1.24 -7.32 -0.56
N TYR A 18 -0.81 -8.39 -1.22
CA TYR A 18 -1.24 -8.72 -2.59
C TYR A 18 -2.67 -9.23 -2.56
N LEU A 19 -3.56 -8.59 -3.32
CA LEU A 19 -4.99 -8.87 -3.26
C LEU A 19 -5.45 -9.90 -4.29
N ASN A 20 -4.63 -10.20 -5.30
CA ASN A 20 -4.96 -11.11 -6.38
C ASN A 20 -3.77 -11.98 -6.81
N ASP A 21 -4.08 -13.06 -7.53
CA ASP A 21 -3.11 -14.05 -7.98
C ASP A 21 -2.42 -13.57 -9.27
N PRO A 22 -1.08 -13.37 -9.28
CA PRO A 22 -0.36 -12.93 -10.44
C PRO A 22 -0.31 -13.93 -11.60
N ALA A 23 -0.60 -15.21 -11.36
CA ALA A 23 -0.71 -16.21 -12.41
C ALA A 23 -2.03 -16.12 -13.19
N LEU A 24 -3.07 -15.55 -12.58
CA LEU A 24 -4.43 -15.50 -13.12
C LEU A 24 -4.90 -14.08 -13.47
N THR A 25 -4.16 -13.07 -13.03
CA THR A 25 -4.52 -11.65 -13.18
C THR A 25 -3.61 -10.98 -14.19
N LYS A 26 -4.17 -10.14 -15.06
CA LYS A 26 -3.37 -9.34 -16.00
C LYS A 26 -2.53 -8.32 -15.23
N PRO A 27 -1.34 -7.94 -15.72
CA PRO A 27 -0.47 -7.00 -15.02
C PRO A 27 -1.14 -5.66 -14.67
N GLU A 28 -1.98 -5.13 -15.56
CA GLU A 28 -2.71 -3.88 -15.36
C GLU A 28 -3.82 -3.95 -14.29
N ASP A 29 -4.27 -5.17 -13.96
CA ASP A 29 -5.32 -5.44 -12.98
C ASP A 29 -4.75 -5.91 -11.63
N LEU A 30 -3.43 -5.99 -11.47
CA LEU A 30 -2.80 -6.38 -10.21
C LEU A 30 -3.04 -5.32 -9.13
N LEU A 31 -3.43 -5.79 -7.95
CA LEU A 31 -3.77 -4.93 -6.82
C LEU A 31 -2.91 -5.27 -5.61
N THR A 32 -2.31 -4.23 -5.04
CA THR A 32 -1.57 -4.30 -3.78
C THR A 32 -2.14 -3.27 -2.82
N GLU A 33 -2.49 -3.71 -1.63
CA GLU A 33 -2.91 -2.86 -0.53
C GLU A 33 -1.69 -2.46 0.31
N LEU A 34 -1.53 -1.16 0.56
CA LEU A 34 -0.43 -0.61 1.36
C LEU A 34 -0.95 -0.11 2.70
N TRP A 35 -0.35 -0.61 3.78
CA TRP A 35 -0.66 -0.24 5.16
C TRP A 35 0.47 0.62 5.70
N ILE A 36 0.22 1.93 5.77
CA ILE A 36 1.19 2.93 6.22
C ILE A 36 0.69 3.52 7.55
N PRO A 37 1.44 3.36 8.65
CA PRO A 37 1.05 3.88 9.95
C PRO A 37 1.22 5.40 9.98
N ILE A 38 0.17 6.11 10.40
CA ILE A 38 0.11 7.58 10.46
C ILE A 38 -0.19 8.05 11.89
N ALA A 39 0.22 9.28 12.21
CA ALA A 39 0.08 9.91 13.53
C ALA A 39 -1.34 10.42 13.81
#